data_AF-A0A8J3C318-F1
#
_entry.id   AF-A0A8J3C318-F1
#
_cell.length_a   1.000
_cell.length_b   1.000
_cell.length_c   1.000
_cell.angle_alpha   90.00
_cell.angle_beta   90.00
_cell.angle_gamma   90.00
#
_symmetry.space_group_name_H-M   'P 1'
#
loop_
_entity.id
_entity.type
_entity.pdbx_description
1 polymer ?
#
loop_
_entity_poly.entity_id
_entity_poly.type
_entity_poly.pdbx_seq_one_letter_code
_entity_poly.pdbx_strand_id
1 'polypeptide(L)'
;MHRAAQALIVGGTLLVASACGLADDDQAAPAPPNSAPSVDAAIRDSCTTLGEVFNQRMAPFAQALSTMVDKSGDTAQGRQKAKQALTAFATDVRRATRDSDNPELRADGARTADKLQAKADDPAFFRAITTSQDVSTVLGNDMTTWLSPVKQHCS
;
A
#
# COMPACT_ATOMS: atom_id res chain seq x y z
N MET A 1 -23.00 4.89 -33.39
CA MET A 1 -24.44 4.85 -33.76
C MET A 1 -25.17 4.09 -32.65
N HIS A 2 -26.21 4.74 -32.08
CA HIS A 2 -27.26 4.21 -31.17
C HIS A 2 -26.79 3.62 -29.82
N ARG A 3 -26.82 4.32 -28.68
CA ARG A 3 -27.96 4.81 -27.84
C ARG A 3 -28.89 3.71 -27.29
N ALA A 4 -28.90 3.58 -25.95
CA ALA A 4 -30.06 3.26 -25.11
C ALA A 4 -29.70 3.71 -23.66
N ALA A 5 -30.06 4.92 -23.19
CA ALA A 5 -31.35 5.35 -22.62
C ALA A 5 -31.80 4.45 -21.45
N GLN A 6 -31.36 4.72 -20.21
CA GLN A 6 -32.08 5.48 -19.17
C GLN A 6 -33.57 5.13 -19.02
N ALA A 7 -33.91 4.44 -17.92
CA ALA A 7 -35.26 4.34 -17.40
C ALA A 7 -35.34 5.07 -16.06
N LEU A 8 -36.02 6.22 -16.08
CA LEU A 8 -36.55 6.92 -14.91
C LEU A 8 -37.72 6.10 -14.35
N ILE A 9 -37.76 5.90 -13.03
CA ILE A 9 -39.01 5.64 -12.32
C ILE A 9 -39.19 6.73 -11.27
N VAL A 10 -40.30 7.43 -11.47
CA VAL A 10 -40.82 8.59 -10.76
C VAL A 10 -41.86 8.11 -9.74
N GLY A 11 -41.87 8.74 -8.56
CA GLY A 11 -43.01 8.79 -7.65
C GLY A 11 -43.15 7.56 -6.73
N GLY A 12 -43.52 7.68 -5.47
CA GLY A 12 -44.03 8.80 -4.69
C GLY A 12 -44.75 8.24 -3.45
N THR A 13 -45.01 9.14 -2.50
CA THR A 13 -45.87 8.99 -1.30
C THR A 13 -45.30 8.35 -0.02
N LEU A 14 -45.16 9.21 0.99
CA LEU A 14 -45.26 8.93 2.42
C LEU A 14 -46.68 8.43 2.75
N LEU A 15 -46.82 7.46 3.65
CA LEU A 15 -47.91 7.38 4.64
C LEU A 15 -47.63 6.31 5.71
N VAL A 16 -47.75 6.74 6.96
CA VAL A 16 -47.68 5.95 8.20
C VAL A 16 -48.97 5.13 8.34
N ALA A 17 -48.86 3.86 8.71
CA ALA A 17 -49.96 3.08 9.29
C ALA A 17 -49.43 2.14 10.38
N SER A 18 -49.83 2.40 11.61
CA SER A 18 -49.72 1.52 12.77
C SER A 18 -50.82 0.47 12.72
N ALA A 19 -50.47 -0.81 12.64
CA ALA A 19 -51.38 -1.92 12.92
C ALA A 19 -50.61 -3.17 13.39
N CYS A 20 -50.85 -3.54 14.66
CA CYS A 20 -50.64 -4.90 15.16
C CYS A 20 -51.60 -5.86 14.44
N GLY A 21 -51.13 -7.04 14.03
CA GLY A 21 -52.02 -8.14 13.65
C GLY A 21 -51.42 -9.15 12.68
N LEU A 22 -50.76 -10.17 13.27
CA LEU A 22 -50.63 -11.57 12.85
C LEU A 22 -51.01 -11.95 11.39
N ALA A 23 -50.02 -12.40 10.60
CA ALA A 23 -49.98 -13.70 9.91
C ALA A 23 -49.01 -13.69 8.70
N ASP A 24 -48.38 -14.85 8.48
CA ASP A 24 -47.51 -15.29 7.37
C ASP A 24 -46.09 -14.72 7.26
N ASP A 25 -45.22 -15.39 8.00
CA ASP A 25 -43.75 -15.41 7.91
C ASP A 25 -43.35 -16.38 6.77
N ASP A 26 -42.75 -15.86 5.70
CA ASP A 26 -41.43 -16.27 5.16
C ASP A 26 -41.18 -15.59 3.80
N GLN A 27 -41.20 -14.25 3.79
CA GLN A 27 -40.61 -13.49 2.69
C GLN A 27 -39.14 -13.29 3.03
N ALA A 28 -38.30 -14.22 2.58
CA ALA A 28 -36.85 -14.17 2.70
C ALA A 28 -36.33 -12.76 2.39
N ALA A 29 -35.86 -12.08 3.44
CA ALA A 29 -35.14 -10.82 3.31
C ALA A 29 -33.95 -11.04 2.36
N PRO A 30 -33.67 -10.12 1.41
CA PRO A 30 -32.45 -10.20 0.64
C PRO A 30 -31.27 -10.12 1.61
N ALA A 31 -30.47 -11.20 1.65
CA ALA A 31 -29.24 -11.24 2.42
C ALA A 31 -28.36 -10.03 2.08
N PRO A 32 -27.67 -9.41 3.05
CA PRO A 32 -26.72 -8.34 2.76
C PRO A 32 -25.65 -8.85 1.79
N PRO A 33 -25.17 -8.01 0.84
CA PRO A 33 -24.20 -8.45 -0.14
C PRO A 33 -22.91 -8.91 0.54
N ASN A 34 -22.53 -10.13 0.17
CA ASN A 34 -21.38 -10.93 0.55
C ASN A 34 -20.03 -10.20 0.26
N SER A 35 -19.75 -9.10 0.94
CA SER A 35 -18.61 -8.20 0.65
C SER A 35 -17.31 -8.58 1.37
N ALA A 36 -17.35 -9.55 2.29
CA ALA A 36 -16.18 -9.96 3.07
C ALA A 36 -15.15 -10.81 2.27
N PRO A 37 -15.54 -11.78 1.42
CA PRO A 37 -14.57 -12.63 0.72
C PRO A 37 -13.77 -11.90 -0.37
N SER A 38 -14.37 -10.88 -1.01
CA SER A 38 -13.75 -10.12 -2.10
C SER A 38 -12.71 -9.13 -1.62
N VAL A 39 -12.98 -8.45 -0.50
CA VAL A 39 -12.05 -7.47 0.07
C VAL A 39 -10.81 -8.18 0.62
N ASP A 40 -10.96 -9.29 1.32
CA ASP A 40 -9.83 -10.10 1.83
C ASP A 40 -8.98 -10.70 0.70
N ALA A 41 -9.60 -11.06 -0.43
CA ALA A 41 -8.85 -11.49 -1.61
C ALA A 41 -8.05 -10.33 -2.24
N ALA A 42 -8.64 -9.14 -2.37
CA ALA A 42 -7.97 -7.97 -2.90
C ALA A 42 -6.82 -7.47 -2.00
N ILE A 43 -6.97 -7.55 -0.68
CA ILE A 43 -5.92 -7.26 0.29
C ILE A 43 -4.76 -8.24 0.11
N ARG A 44 -5.04 -9.55 0.03
CA ARG A 44 -3.99 -10.57 -0.18
C ARG A 44 -3.24 -10.37 -1.49
N ASP A 45 -3.92 -10.06 -2.58
CA ASP A 45 -3.27 -9.79 -3.87
C ASP A 45 -2.35 -8.57 -3.82
N SER A 46 -2.83 -7.49 -3.19
CA SER A 46 -2.04 -6.28 -2.95
C SER A 46 -0.81 -6.59 -2.09
N CYS A 47 -0.97 -7.42 -1.05
CA CYS A 47 0.10 -7.86 -0.16
C CYS A 47 1.13 -8.76 -0.86
N THR A 48 0.70 -9.65 -1.74
CA THR A 48 1.60 -10.43 -2.61
C THR A 48 2.43 -9.50 -3.49
N THR A 49 1.77 -8.56 -4.18
CA THR A 49 2.45 -7.58 -5.04
C THR A 49 3.46 -6.75 -4.24
N LEU A 50 3.11 -6.32 -3.03
CA LEU A 50 4.01 -5.60 -2.14
C LEU A 50 5.21 -6.44 -1.69
N GLY A 51 5.00 -7.73 -1.43
CA GLY A 51 6.06 -8.69 -1.13
C GLY A 51 7.05 -8.82 -2.30
N GLU A 52 6.56 -8.87 -3.53
CA GLU A 52 7.39 -8.88 -4.73
C GLU A 52 8.20 -7.59 -4.88
N VAL A 53 7.55 -6.42 -4.72
CA VAL A 53 8.23 -5.13 -4.74
C VAL A 53 9.36 -5.08 -3.72
N PHE A 54 9.10 -5.54 -2.49
CA PHE A 54 10.12 -5.61 -1.45
C PHE A 54 11.31 -6.48 -1.89
N ASN A 55 11.04 -7.72 -2.32
CA ASN A 55 12.09 -8.65 -2.75
C ASN A 55 12.93 -8.10 -3.92
N GLN A 56 12.29 -7.43 -4.89
CA GLN A 56 12.95 -6.87 -6.06
C GLN A 56 13.79 -5.62 -5.74
N ARG A 57 13.36 -4.81 -4.75
CA ARG A 57 13.98 -3.50 -4.46
C ARG A 57 15.00 -3.53 -3.34
N MET A 58 14.94 -4.51 -2.44
CA MET A 58 15.87 -4.61 -1.32
C MET A 58 17.31 -4.88 -1.75
N ALA A 59 17.54 -5.80 -2.68
CA ALA A 59 18.90 -6.16 -3.09
C ALA A 59 19.66 -4.99 -3.77
N PRO A 60 19.08 -4.27 -4.76
CA PRO A 60 19.72 -3.09 -5.35
C PRO A 60 20.00 -1.97 -4.34
N PHE A 61 19.08 -1.76 -3.39
CA PHE A 61 19.27 -0.75 -2.35
C PHE A 61 20.42 -1.13 -1.40
N ALA A 62 20.44 -2.37 -0.91
CA ALA A 62 21.51 -2.86 -0.05
C ALA A 62 22.88 -2.79 -0.76
N GLN A 63 22.96 -3.20 -2.02
CA GLN A 63 24.19 -3.11 -2.81
C GLN A 63 24.68 -1.67 -2.96
N ALA A 64 23.78 -0.72 -3.20
CA ALA A 64 24.14 0.69 -3.30
C ALA A 64 24.67 1.26 -1.97
N LEU A 65 24.05 0.88 -0.84
CA LEU A 65 24.54 1.23 0.49
C LEU A 65 25.92 0.61 0.76
N SER A 66 26.13 -0.67 0.40
CA SER A 66 27.45 -1.32 0.53
C SER A 66 28.52 -0.62 -0.30
N THR A 67 28.19 -0.19 -1.53
CA THR A 67 29.11 0.57 -2.40
C THR A 67 29.46 1.93 -1.78
N MET A 68 28.50 2.56 -1.08
CA MET A 68 28.70 3.86 -0.45
C MET A 68 29.66 3.79 0.74
N VAL A 69 29.65 2.69 1.50
CA VAL A 69 30.51 2.50 2.69
C VAL A 69 31.82 1.77 2.40
N ASP A 70 32.01 1.27 1.17
CA ASP A 70 33.28 0.71 0.73
C ASP A 70 34.32 1.84 0.64
N LYS A 71 35.44 1.68 1.36
CA LYS A 71 36.55 2.65 1.41
C LYS A 71 37.26 2.83 0.06
N SER A 72 37.02 1.90 -0.87
CA SER A 72 37.58 1.87 -2.22
C SER A 72 36.61 2.46 -3.25
N GLY A 73 35.36 2.70 -2.87
CA GLY A 73 34.27 3.08 -3.76
C GLY A 73 34.07 4.59 -3.89
N ASP A 74 33.41 5.00 -4.97
CA ASP A 74 32.89 6.35 -5.13
C ASP A 74 31.65 6.53 -4.23
N THR A 75 31.86 7.09 -3.04
CA THR A 75 30.81 7.38 -2.06
C THR A 75 29.69 8.26 -2.64
N ALA A 76 30.01 9.18 -3.56
CA ALA A 76 28.99 10.04 -4.19
C ALA A 76 28.13 9.23 -5.17
N GLN A 77 28.75 8.38 -5.98
CA GLN A 77 28.02 7.46 -6.87
C GLN A 77 27.18 6.45 -6.09
N GLY A 78 27.73 5.85 -5.01
CA GLY A 78 27.01 4.92 -4.14
C GLY A 78 25.78 5.57 -3.51
N ARG A 79 25.93 6.79 -3.00
CA ARG A 79 24.81 7.60 -2.47
C ARG A 79 23.74 7.87 -3.53
N GLN A 80 24.15 8.27 -4.73
CA GLN A 80 23.21 8.52 -5.82
C GLN A 80 22.42 7.27 -6.21
N LYS A 81 23.09 6.11 -6.30
CA LYS A 81 22.42 4.82 -6.57
C LYS A 81 21.48 4.43 -5.44
N ALA A 82 21.86 4.66 -4.18
CA ALA A 82 21.03 4.33 -3.03
C ALA A 82 19.76 5.21 -3.01
N LYS A 83 19.90 6.51 -3.28
CA LYS A 83 18.78 7.43 -3.49
C LYS A 83 17.85 6.95 -4.60
N GLN A 84 18.40 6.59 -5.76
CA GLN A 84 17.61 6.11 -6.90
C GLN A 84 16.86 4.81 -6.57
N ALA A 85 17.53 3.86 -5.90
CA ALA A 85 16.92 2.60 -5.49
C ALA A 85 15.76 2.83 -4.50
N LEU A 86 15.94 3.71 -3.52
CA LEU A 86 14.90 4.02 -2.54
C LEU A 86 13.71 4.80 -3.15
N THR A 87 13.99 5.70 -4.09
CA THR A 87 12.96 6.40 -4.90
C THR A 87 12.16 5.42 -5.75
N ALA A 88 12.83 4.46 -6.40
CA ALA A 88 12.18 3.42 -7.18
C ALA A 88 11.31 2.52 -6.28
N PHE A 89 11.79 2.20 -5.08
CA PHE A 89 11.01 1.45 -4.11
C PHE A 89 9.75 2.21 -3.67
N ALA A 90 9.87 3.49 -3.31
CA ALA A 90 8.72 4.35 -2.99
C ALA A 90 7.67 4.36 -4.12
N THR A 91 8.14 4.51 -5.36
CA THR A 91 7.29 4.51 -6.56
C THR A 91 6.54 3.20 -6.73
N ASP A 92 7.23 2.07 -6.56
CA ASP A 92 6.64 0.75 -6.74
C ASP A 92 5.66 0.39 -5.62
N VAL A 93 5.94 0.77 -4.37
CA VAL A 93 4.98 0.62 -3.25
C VAL A 93 3.70 1.40 -3.54
N ARG A 94 3.84 2.65 -3.99
CA ARG A 94 2.69 3.48 -4.39
C ARG A 94 1.90 2.82 -5.52
N ARG A 95 2.58 2.30 -6.55
CA ARG A 95 1.92 1.62 -7.68
C ARG A 95 1.19 0.35 -7.24
N ALA A 96 1.83 -0.47 -6.42
CA ALA A 96 1.28 -1.74 -5.93
C ALA A 96 0.01 -1.56 -5.08
N THR A 97 -0.12 -0.41 -4.41
CA THR A 97 -1.24 -0.15 -3.49
C THR A 97 -2.30 0.76 -4.08
N ARG A 98 -1.99 1.59 -5.08
CA ARG A 98 -2.88 2.63 -5.63
C ARG A 98 -4.27 2.13 -6.00
N ASP A 99 -4.33 0.98 -6.65
CA ASP A 99 -5.56 0.44 -7.23
C ASP A 99 -6.22 -0.61 -6.31
N SER A 100 -5.77 -0.73 -5.05
CA SER A 100 -6.35 -1.65 -4.08
C SER A 100 -7.79 -1.26 -3.73
N ASP A 101 -8.68 -2.25 -3.67
CA ASP A 101 -10.07 -2.07 -3.24
C ASP A 101 -10.18 -1.74 -1.74
N ASN A 102 -9.11 -1.97 -0.96
CA ASN A 102 -9.04 -1.57 0.44
C ASN A 102 -8.56 -0.10 0.55
N PRO A 103 -9.42 0.83 1.05
CA PRO A 103 -9.06 2.23 1.19
C PRO A 103 -7.96 2.50 2.22
N GLU A 104 -7.87 1.71 3.30
CA GLU A 104 -6.82 1.81 4.30
C GLU A 104 -5.48 1.38 3.73
N LEU A 105 -5.43 0.27 2.98
CA LEU A 105 -4.22 -0.20 2.32
C LEU A 105 -3.71 0.82 1.28
N ARG A 106 -4.61 1.46 0.53
CA ARG A 106 -4.23 2.60 -0.35
C ARG A 106 -3.58 3.73 0.43
N ALA A 107 -4.20 4.12 1.54
CA ALA A 107 -3.70 5.22 2.38
C ALA A 107 -2.36 4.87 3.04
N ASP A 108 -2.20 3.66 3.56
CA ASP A 108 -0.97 3.17 4.16
C ASP A 108 0.14 2.96 3.13
N GLY A 109 -0.18 2.44 1.96
CA GLY A 109 0.74 2.36 0.84
C GLY A 109 1.27 3.72 0.41
N ALA A 110 0.38 4.72 0.32
CA ALA A 110 0.77 6.10 0.04
C ALA A 110 1.68 6.67 1.14
N ARG A 111 1.33 6.49 2.43
CA ARG A 111 2.15 6.93 3.58
C ARG A 111 3.52 6.26 3.60
N THR A 112 3.61 4.96 3.33
CA THR A 112 4.87 4.24 3.24
C THR A 112 5.72 4.74 2.08
N ALA A 113 5.13 4.96 0.90
CA ALA A 113 5.82 5.54 -0.24
C ALA A 113 6.37 6.96 0.08
N ASP A 114 5.58 7.80 0.76
CA ASP A 114 6.03 9.14 1.17
C ASP A 114 7.20 9.07 2.16
N LYS A 115 7.17 8.15 3.13
CA LYS A 115 8.29 7.94 4.06
C LYS A 115 9.57 7.51 3.33
N LEU A 116 9.45 6.55 2.39
CA LEU A 116 10.57 6.07 1.58
C LEU A 116 11.15 7.22 0.73
N GLN A 117 10.29 8.01 0.09
CA GLN A 117 10.70 9.15 -0.72
C GLN A 117 11.39 10.22 0.13
N ALA A 118 10.81 10.59 1.28
CA ALA A 118 11.39 11.57 2.19
C ALA A 118 12.79 11.14 2.66
N LYS A 119 13.01 9.84 2.89
CA LYS A 119 14.33 9.28 3.23
C LYS A 119 15.29 9.26 2.05
N ALA A 120 14.80 9.02 0.84
CA ALA A 120 15.60 9.12 -0.38
C ALA A 120 16.07 10.56 -0.65
N ASP A 121 15.31 11.56 -0.21
CA ASP A 121 15.66 12.97 -0.36
C ASP A 121 16.42 13.54 0.84
N ASP A 122 16.59 12.80 1.93
CA ASP A 122 17.29 13.23 3.13
C ASP A 122 18.81 12.99 3.02
N PRO A 123 19.64 14.03 2.81
CA PRO A 123 21.08 13.86 2.76
C PRO A 123 21.68 13.51 4.12
N ALA A 124 21.03 13.85 5.24
CA ALA A 124 21.48 13.49 6.58
C ALA A 124 21.36 11.97 6.82
N PHE A 125 20.27 11.36 6.36
CA PHE A 125 20.10 9.90 6.38
C PHE A 125 21.30 9.18 5.74
N PHE A 126 21.67 9.51 4.50
CA PHE A 126 22.82 8.87 3.84
C PHE A 126 24.18 9.25 4.46
N ARG A 127 24.31 10.41 5.13
CA ARG A 127 25.53 10.76 5.85
C ARG A 127 25.71 9.97 7.14
N ALA A 128 24.63 9.50 7.75
CA ALA A 128 24.69 8.66 8.95
C ALA A 128 25.15 7.22 8.64
N ILE A 129 25.13 6.80 7.38
CA ILE A 129 25.54 5.46 6.95
C ILE A 129 26.99 5.50 6.50
N THR A 130 27.90 5.13 7.38
CA THR A 130 29.35 5.23 7.14
C THR A 130 30.06 3.88 7.15
N THR A 131 29.40 2.85 7.71
CA THR A 131 29.95 1.51 7.88
C THR A 131 28.96 0.44 7.42
N SER A 132 29.46 -0.77 7.16
CA SER A 132 28.61 -1.93 6.89
C SER A 132 27.65 -2.27 8.05
N GLN A 133 28.00 -1.89 9.27
CA GLN A 133 27.12 -2.03 10.43
C GLN A 133 25.94 -1.06 10.35
N ASP A 134 26.18 0.19 9.93
CA ASP A 134 25.10 1.17 9.71
C ASP A 134 24.14 0.72 8.63
N VAL A 135 24.66 0.08 7.56
CA VAL A 135 23.82 -0.54 6.51
C VAL A 135 22.88 -1.58 7.12
N SER A 136 23.40 -2.49 7.94
CA SER A 136 22.58 -3.51 8.61
C SER A 136 21.50 -2.90 9.50
N THR A 137 21.83 -1.83 10.24
CA THR A 137 20.89 -1.10 11.08
C THR A 137 19.75 -0.47 10.27
N VAL A 138 20.08 0.17 9.15
CA VAL A 138 19.11 0.76 8.23
C VAL A 138 18.19 -0.29 7.59
N LEU A 139 18.76 -1.42 7.16
CA LEU A 139 17.99 -2.50 6.55
C LEU A 139 17.08 -3.22 7.57
N GLY A 140 17.45 -3.27 8.84
CA GLY A 140 16.66 -3.93 9.88
C GLY A 140 15.60 -3.01 10.50
N ASN A 141 16.04 -1.96 11.17
CA ASN A 141 15.18 -1.15 12.05
C ASN A 141 14.37 -0.11 11.27
N ASP A 142 15.04 0.62 10.38
CA ASP A 142 14.44 1.71 9.63
C ASP A 142 13.45 1.18 8.58
N MET A 143 13.83 0.15 7.80
CA MET A 143 12.90 -0.52 6.88
C MET A 143 11.65 -1.05 7.58
N THR A 144 11.81 -1.73 8.73
CA THR A 144 10.65 -2.25 9.47
C THR A 144 9.71 -1.12 9.88
N THR A 145 10.26 0.01 10.31
CA THR A 145 9.49 1.19 10.73
C THR A 145 8.79 1.86 9.55
N TRP A 146 9.42 1.93 8.38
CA TRP A 146 8.84 2.60 7.21
C TRP A 146 7.74 1.75 6.56
N LEU A 147 7.90 0.42 6.60
CA LEU A 147 6.93 -0.55 6.07
C LEU A 147 5.81 -0.90 7.05
N SER A 148 5.91 -0.51 8.32
CA SER A 148 4.92 -0.83 9.35
C SER A 148 3.46 -0.50 8.98
N PRO A 149 3.13 0.60 8.28
CA PRO A 149 1.74 0.90 7.91
C PRO A 149 1.14 -0.17 7.00
N VAL A 150 1.92 -0.68 6.04
CA VAL A 150 1.48 -1.73 5.11
C VAL A 150 1.48 -3.11 5.78
N LYS A 151 2.42 -3.36 6.71
CA LYS A 151 2.50 -4.64 7.44
C LYS A 151 1.26 -4.96 8.26
N GLN A 152 0.49 -3.95 8.68
CA GLN A 152 -0.76 -4.15 9.42
C GLN A 152 -1.86 -4.82 8.59
N HIS A 153 -1.76 -4.77 7.25
CA HIS A 153 -2.72 -5.37 6.32
C HIS A 153 -2.28 -6.72 5.76
N CYS A 154 -0.98 -7.04 5.87
CA CYS A 154 -0.34 -8.17 5.17
C CYS A 154 0.16 -9.27 6.10
N SER A 155 -0.48 -9.41 7.27
CA SER A 155 -0.17 -10.41 8.31
C SER A 155 -0.96 -11.70 8.16
#